data_AF-A0A9Q9EG05-F1
#
_entry.id   AF-A0A9Q9EG05-F1
#
_cell.length_a   1.000
_cell.length_b   1.000
_cell.length_c   1.000
_cell.angle_alpha   90.00
_cell.angle_beta   90.00
_cell.angle_gamma   90.00
#
_symmetry.space_group_name_H-M   'P 1'
#
loop_
_entity.id
_entity.type
_entity.pdbx_description
1 polymer ?
#
loop_
_entity_poly.entity_id
_entity_poly.type
_entity_poly.pdbx_seq_one_letter_code
_entity_poly.pdbx_strand_id
1 'polypeptide(L)'
;MQPAKRTALRSAQTLRTRTYQQGQRRFAGDHHGPELVSEGQAAHAKNPPNKNESFGAGFFIALAALPVSLAIYKLTAQGTNEQPYFTRLIRDTYADYAVKWARRNDLHTQAMQQAAADRVLFLNEPNQQSRTVDLHFPELVNAASPYNVRAGHGSANVDELIAKYEKEAVEENERKLKQLKDNSVPVERPVVQFRNVNPSAATTPAS
;
A
#
# COMPACT_ATOMS: atom_id res chain seq x y z
N MET A 1 35.84 50.86 7.90
CA MET A 1 34.82 51.24 6.91
C MET A 1 33.63 50.30 7.04
N GLN A 2 32.43 50.86 7.19
CA GLN A 2 31.20 50.14 7.49
C GLN A 2 30.60 49.47 6.23
N PRO A 3 29.94 48.32 6.35
CA PRO A 3 29.29 47.65 5.21
C PRO A 3 28.02 48.39 4.79
N ALA A 4 27.92 48.68 3.49
CA ALA A 4 26.74 49.29 2.88
C ALA A 4 25.54 48.34 3.00
N LYS A 5 24.64 48.68 3.93
CA LYS A 5 23.29 48.12 4.03
C LYS A 5 22.47 48.61 2.83
N ARG A 6 22.12 47.71 1.91
CA ARG A 6 21.09 47.98 0.90
C ARG A 6 19.81 47.25 1.28
N THR A 7 18.96 47.99 1.97
CA THR A 7 17.55 47.70 2.18
C THR A 7 16.82 47.95 0.87
N ALA A 8 16.20 46.92 0.28
CA ALA A 8 15.21 47.08 -0.77
C ALA A 8 13.91 46.45 -0.28
N LEU A 9 13.04 47.31 0.27
CA LEU A 9 11.62 47.06 0.42
C LEU A 9 10.96 47.37 -0.92
N ARG A 10 10.34 46.37 -1.57
CA ARG A 10 9.07 46.60 -2.29
C ARG A 10 8.38 45.29 -2.69
N SER A 11 7.26 45.09 -2.01
CA SER A 11 6.00 44.51 -2.46
C SER A 11 5.91 43.97 -3.90
N ALA A 12 5.60 42.68 -4.01
CA ALA A 12 4.65 42.19 -5.01
C ALA A 12 3.74 41.17 -4.33
N GLN A 13 2.49 41.57 -4.15
CA GLN A 13 1.42 40.74 -3.65
C GLN A 13 1.12 39.62 -4.65
N THR A 14 1.04 38.39 -4.12
CA THR A 14 0.07 37.35 -4.47
C THR A 14 -0.18 37.03 -5.95
N LEU A 15 0.35 35.90 -6.40
CA LEU A 15 -0.50 34.85 -6.97
C LEU A 15 -0.04 33.51 -6.40
N ARG A 16 -0.58 33.14 -5.23
CA ARG A 16 -0.56 31.74 -4.79
C ARG A 16 -1.40 31.00 -5.82
N THR A 17 -0.78 30.24 -6.70
CA THR A 17 -1.46 29.16 -7.40
C THR A 17 -2.05 28.26 -6.33
N ARG A 18 -3.36 28.40 -6.10
CA ARG A 18 -4.14 27.40 -5.38
C ARG A 18 -4.07 26.14 -6.22
N THR A 19 -3.09 25.29 -5.95
CA THR A 19 -3.26 23.88 -6.25
C THR A 19 -4.49 23.47 -5.45
N TYR A 20 -5.55 23.09 -6.15
CA TYR A 20 -6.65 22.37 -5.53
C TYR A 20 -6.02 21.14 -4.88
N GLN A 21 -5.82 21.21 -3.57
CA GLN A 21 -5.73 20.05 -2.70
C GLN A 21 -7.06 19.33 -2.91
N GLN A 22 -7.10 18.42 -3.89
CA GLN A 22 -8.12 17.38 -3.91
C GLN A 22 -7.95 16.63 -2.61
N GLY A 23 -8.86 16.89 -1.68
CA GLY A 23 -8.92 16.20 -0.41
C GLY A 23 -8.88 14.71 -0.69
N GLN A 24 -7.88 14.05 -0.11
CA GLN A 24 -7.81 12.61 -0.03
C GLN A 24 -9.18 12.12 0.44
N ARG A 25 -9.93 11.49 -0.46
CA ARG A 25 -11.09 10.69 -0.07
C ARG A 25 -10.53 9.53 0.75
N ARG A 26 -10.58 9.69 2.07
CA ARG A 26 -10.43 8.58 2.99
C ARG A 26 -11.63 7.69 2.75
N PHE A 27 -11.43 6.64 1.97
CA PHE A 27 -12.29 5.48 2.10
C PHE A 27 -12.05 4.93 3.51
N ALA A 28 -12.98 5.21 4.41
CA ALA A 28 -13.19 4.36 5.58
C ALA A 28 -13.73 3.04 5.03
N GLY A 29 -12.81 2.16 4.63
CA GLY A 29 -13.07 0.79 4.22
C GLY A 29 -12.65 -0.12 5.33
N ASP A 30 -13.64 -0.66 6.03
CA ASP A 30 -13.67 -1.94 6.72
C ASP A 30 -12.35 -2.48 7.28
N HIS A 31 -12.17 -2.30 8.59
CA HIS A 31 -11.29 -3.14 9.38
C HIS A 31 -11.99 -4.47 9.65
N HIS A 32 -11.98 -5.39 8.68
CA HIS A 32 -12.13 -6.81 8.99
C HIS A 32 -10.83 -7.29 9.63
N GLY A 33 -10.72 -7.09 10.95
CA GLY A 33 -9.81 -7.88 11.76
C GLY A 33 -10.20 -9.35 11.68
N PRO A 34 -9.24 -10.29 11.83
CA PRO A 34 -9.55 -11.71 11.81
C PRO A 34 -10.59 -11.99 12.91
N GLU A 35 -11.74 -12.47 12.45
CA GLU A 35 -12.83 -13.04 13.22
C GLU A 35 -12.29 -14.22 14.04
N LEU A 36 -11.68 -13.91 15.18
CA LEU A 36 -11.66 -14.83 16.30
C LEU A 36 -13.06 -14.80 16.87
N VAL A 37 -13.83 -15.82 16.49
CA VAL A 37 -15.15 -16.18 17.01
C VAL A 37 -15.18 -15.96 18.52
N SER A 38 -15.73 -14.82 18.91
CA SER A 38 -16.17 -14.51 20.27
C SER A 38 -17.65 -14.18 20.15
N GLU A 39 -18.43 -15.20 19.80
CA GLU A 39 -19.88 -15.19 20.03
C GLU A 39 -20.12 -14.93 21.51
N GLY A 40 -20.74 -13.81 21.81
CA GLY A 40 -21.02 -13.47 23.19
C GLY A 40 -21.86 -12.23 23.34
N GLN A 41 -22.96 -12.10 22.59
CA GLN A 41 -24.09 -11.27 23.00
C GLN A 41 -25.38 -11.54 22.19
N ALA A 42 -26.05 -12.68 22.42
CA ALA A 42 -27.50 -12.82 22.25
C ALA A 42 -27.99 -14.21 22.69
N ALA A 43 -28.41 -14.37 23.94
CA ALA A 43 -29.37 -15.41 24.31
C ALA A 43 -30.00 -15.12 25.69
N HIS A 44 -31.19 -14.53 25.68
CA HIS A 44 -32.13 -14.69 26.79
C HIS A 44 -32.60 -16.15 26.81
N ALA A 45 -31.88 -17.03 27.51
CA ALA A 45 -32.30 -18.40 27.74
C ALA A 45 -32.03 -18.79 29.21
N LYS A 46 -33.12 -19.13 29.87
CA LYS A 46 -33.26 -19.53 31.28
C LYS A 46 -32.29 -20.65 31.65
N ASN A 47 -31.31 -20.38 32.51
CA ASN A 47 -30.65 -21.34 33.40
C ASN A 47 -30.02 -20.58 34.58
N PRO A 48 -30.07 -21.08 35.83
CA PRO A 48 -29.43 -20.44 36.97
C PRO A 48 -27.90 -20.40 36.78
N PRO A 49 -27.20 -19.32 37.15
CA PRO A 49 -25.75 -19.23 36.98
C PRO A 49 -25.07 -20.27 37.87
N ASN A 50 -24.37 -21.20 37.23
CA ASN A 50 -23.49 -22.16 37.90
C ASN A 50 -22.45 -21.37 38.70
N LYS A 51 -22.31 -21.65 39.99
CA LYS A 51 -21.49 -20.89 40.97
C LYS A 51 -19.96 -20.96 40.75
N ASN A 52 -19.50 -21.37 39.57
CA ASN A 52 -18.09 -21.61 39.24
C ASN A 52 -17.75 -20.94 37.91
N GLU A 53 -17.58 -19.62 37.90
CA GLU A 53 -17.03 -18.91 36.75
C GLU A 53 -15.52 -19.20 36.67
N SER A 54 -15.08 -19.92 35.63
CA SER A 54 -13.65 -20.16 35.41
C SER A 54 -12.98 -18.88 34.92
N PHE A 55 -11.71 -18.67 35.29
CA PHE A 55 -10.93 -17.56 34.77
C PHE A 55 -10.86 -17.64 33.24
N GLY A 56 -11.20 -16.54 32.57
CA GLY A 56 -11.15 -16.47 31.11
C GLY A 56 -9.74 -16.69 30.57
N ALA A 57 -9.63 -17.10 29.29
CA ALA A 57 -8.36 -17.41 28.65
C ALA A 57 -7.28 -16.31 28.79
N GLY A 58 -7.69 -15.03 28.82
CA GLY A 58 -6.80 -13.89 29.03
C GLY A 58 -6.02 -13.94 30.35
N PHE A 59 -6.59 -14.52 31.41
CA PHE A 59 -5.91 -14.67 32.70
C PHE A 59 -4.71 -15.62 32.61
N PHE A 60 -4.88 -16.76 31.93
CA PHE A 60 -3.79 -17.72 31.70
C PHE A 60 -2.73 -17.16 30.75
N ILE A 61 -3.12 -16.38 29.74
CA ILE A 61 -2.19 -15.67 28.86
C ILE A 61 -1.32 -14.69 29.67
N ALA A 62 -1.93 -13.90 30.56
CA ALA A 62 -1.18 -12.97 31.42
C ALA A 62 -0.23 -13.70 32.38
N LEU A 63 -0.67 -14.81 32.98
CA LEU A 63 0.18 -15.65 33.84
C LEU A 63 1.33 -16.29 33.06
N ALA A 64 1.11 -16.73 31.82
CA ALA A 64 2.16 -17.27 30.96
C ALA A 64 3.11 -16.19 30.44
N ALA A 65 2.66 -14.94 30.27
CA ALA A 65 3.48 -13.84 29.79
C ALA A 65 4.64 -13.51 30.74
N LEU A 66 4.46 -13.67 32.06
CA LEU A 66 5.50 -13.42 33.05
C LEU A 66 6.75 -14.32 32.86
N PRO A 67 6.66 -15.66 32.91
CA PRO A 67 7.82 -16.52 32.70
C PRO A 67 8.36 -16.43 31.27
N VAL A 68 7.50 -16.25 30.25
CA VAL A 68 7.94 -16.06 28.87
C VAL A 68 8.80 -14.80 28.72
N SER A 69 8.37 -13.67 29.31
CA SER A 69 9.14 -12.42 29.26
C SER A 69 10.50 -12.55 29.96
N LEU A 70 10.55 -13.27 31.08
CA LEU A 70 11.80 -13.57 31.79
C LEU A 70 12.75 -14.44 30.98
N ALA A 71 12.23 -15.47 30.31
CA ALA A 71 13.02 -16.34 29.44
C ALA A 71 13.62 -15.55 28.26
N ILE A 72 12.81 -14.70 27.62
CA ILE A 72 13.26 -13.81 26.52
C ILE A 72 14.33 -12.83 27.04
N TYR A 73 14.13 -12.23 28.21
CA TYR A 73 15.12 -11.33 28.81
C TYR A 73 16.46 -12.03 29.06
N LYS A 74 16.45 -13.24 29.65
CA LYS A 74 17.68 -14.00 29.92
C LYS A 74 18.40 -14.41 28.65
N LEU A 75 17.67 -14.82 27.62
CA LEU A 75 18.25 -15.20 26.33
C LEU A 75 18.85 -13.99 25.60
N THR A 76 18.24 -12.81 25.72
CA THR A 76 18.69 -11.59 25.04
C THR A 76 19.75 -10.78 25.80
N ALA A 77 19.93 -11.05 27.09
CA ALA A 77 20.91 -10.39 27.96
C ALA A 77 22.31 -11.04 27.99
N GLN A 78 22.51 -12.19 27.34
CA GLN A 78 23.77 -12.97 27.39
C GLN A 78 24.91 -12.44 26.49
N GLY A 79 24.99 -11.13 26.22
CA GLY A 79 26.10 -10.51 25.49
C GLY A 79 27.12 -9.89 26.44
N THR A 80 28.36 -10.39 26.43
CA THR A 80 29.41 -10.03 27.42
C THR A 80 30.05 -8.65 27.27
N ASN A 81 29.71 -7.84 26.24
CA ASN A 81 30.15 -6.44 26.13
C ASN A 81 29.33 -5.61 25.12
N GLU A 82 28.21 -6.12 24.62
CA GLU A 82 27.38 -5.48 23.59
C GLU A 82 25.98 -5.19 24.13
N GLN A 83 25.37 -4.08 23.69
CA GLN A 83 23.99 -3.71 24.05
C GLN A 83 23.02 -4.88 23.76
N PRO A 84 21.96 -5.08 24.56
CA PRO A 84 21.04 -6.19 24.36
C PRO A 84 20.43 -6.15 22.96
N TYR A 85 20.10 -7.31 22.41
CA TYR A 85 19.68 -7.46 21.00
C TYR A 85 18.59 -6.47 20.57
N PHE A 86 17.58 -6.25 21.43
CA PHE A 86 16.50 -5.30 21.13
C PHE A 86 16.98 -3.85 21.06
N THR A 87 17.91 -3.44 21.92
CA THR A 87 18.50 -2.09 21.86
C THR A 87 19.29 -1.91 20.57
N ARG A 88 20.04 -2.93 20.12
CA ARG A 88 20.73 -2.89 18.83
C ARG A 88 19.74 -2.78 17.67
N LEU A 89 18.71 -3.62 17.65
CA LEU A 89 17.68 -3.58 16.61
C LEU A 89 17.00 -2.21 16.54
N ILE A 90 16.61 -1.64 17.68
CA ILE A 90 16.03 -0.31 17.75
C ILE A 90 17.03 0.72 17.22
N ARG A 91 18.28 0.69 17.68
CA ARG A 91 19.30 1.63 17.22
C ARG A 91 19.54 1.55 15.71
N ASP A 92 19.70 0.36 15.16
CA ASP A 92 19.96 0.14 13.73
C ASP A 92 18.77 0.59 12.89
N THR A 93 17.55 0.25 13.30
CA THR A 93 16.33 0.70 12.60
C THR A 93 16.17 2.21 12.63
N TYR A 94 16.43 2.87 13.76
CA TYR A 94 16.38 4.33 13.86
C TYR A 94 17.49 5.03 13.08
N ALA A 95 18.70 4.46 13.05
CA ALA A 95 19.81 4.97 12.25
C ALA A 95 19.46 4.95 10.75
N ASP A 96 18.84 3.88 10.27
CA ASP A 96 18.37 3.77 8.89
C ASP A 96 17.32 4.84 8.54
N TYR A 97 16.41 5.17 9.46
CA TYR A 97 15.42 6.22 9.23
C TYR A 97 16.08 7.59 9.07
N ALA A 98 17.08 7.92 9.90
CA ALA A 98 17.81 9.17 9.79
C ALA A 98 18.49 9.31 8.42
N VAL A 99 19.13 8.24 7.93
CA VAL A 99 19.76 8.22 6.59
C VAL A 99 18.72 8.38 5.48
N LYS A 100 17.58 7.68 5.57
CA LYS A 100 16.50 7.80 4.58
C LYS A 100 15.92 9.21 4.53
N TRP A 101 15.76 9.86 5.68
CA TRP A 101 15.26 11.22 5.79
C TRP A 101 16.27 12.24 5.22
N ALA A 102 17.55 12.08 5.56
CA ALA A 102 18.62 12.91 4.99
C ALA A 102 18.66 12.78 3.45
N ARG A 103 18.58 11.56 2.91
CA ARG A 103 18.55 11.32 1.46
C ARG A 103 17.34 11.98 0.78
N ARG A 104 16.14 11.90 1.39
CA ARG A 104 14.94 12.55 0.83
C ARG A 104 15.08 14.07 0.83
N ASN A 105 15.59 14.65 1.91
CA ASN A 105 15.81 16.09 1.99
C ASN A 105 16.84 16.57 0.96
N ASP A 106 17.92 15.82 0.79
CA ASP A 106 18.96 16.11 -0.20
C ASP A 106 18.38 16.11 -1.63
N LEU A 107 17.61 15.08 -2.00
CA LEU A 107 16.91 15.02 -3.29
C LEU A 107 15.98 16.24 -3.52
N HIS A 108 15.24 16.65 -2.49
CA HIS A 108 14.39 17.84 -2.58
C HIS A 108 15.21 19.11 -2.80
N THR A 109 16.33 19.26 -2.08
CA THR A 109 17.21 20.42 -2.26
C THR A 109 17.86 20.46 -3.63
N GLN A 110 18.30 19.32 -4.15
CA GLN A 110 18.88 19.21 -5.50
C GLN A 110 17.84 19.57 -6.57
N ALA A 111 16.61 19.04 -6.45
CA ALA A 111 15.53 19.38 -7.37
C ALA A 111 15.20 20.88 -7.33
N MET A 112 15.18 21.50 -6.15
CA MET A 112 14.99 22.94 -6.02
C MET A 112 16.13 23.75 -6.64
N GLN A 113 17.38 23.33 -6.45
CA GLN A 113 18.55 23.97 -7.05
C GLN A 113 18.51 23.89 -8.58
N GLN A 114 18.16 22.73 -9.12
CA GLN A 114 18.01 22.54 -10.56
C GLN A 114 16.89 23.42 -11.12
N ALA A 115 15.72 23.46 -10.47
CA ALA A 115 14.62 24.32 -10.87
C ALA A 115 14.97 25.82 -10.78
N ALA A 116 15.77 26.22 -9.79
CA ALA A 116 16.25 27.59 -9.69
C ALA A 116 17.23 27.94 -10.82
N ALA A 117 18.14 27.02 -11.16
CA ALA A 117 19.07 27.20 -12.29
C ALA A 117 18.32 27.34 -13.62
N ASP A 118 17.32 26.48 -13.85
CA ASP A 118 16.46 26.51 -15.03
C ASP A 118 15.66 27.82 -15.12
N ARG A 119 15.12 28.28 -14.00
CA ARG A 119 14.46 29.59 -13.92
C ARG A 119 15.37 30.73 -14.35
N VAL A 120 16.65 30.71 -13.98
CA VAL A 120 17.62 31.74 -14.38
C VAL A 120 17.84 31.71 -15.89
N LEU A 121 17.84 30.54 -16.54
CA LEU A 121 17.93 30.43 -17.99
C LEU A 121 16.72 31.09 -18.67
N PHE A 122 15.50 30.80 -18.23
CA PHE A 122 14.29 31.42 -18.80
C PHE A 122 14.19 32.92 -18.51
N LEU A 123 14.72 33.38 -17.38
CA LEU A 123 14.74 34.82 -17.06
C LEU A 123 15.78 35.58 -17.89
N ASN A 124 16.87 34.94 -18.30
CA ASN A 124 17.93 35.58 -19.07
C ASN A 124 17.85 35.31 -20.57
N GLU A 125 16.89 34.50 -21.04
CA GLU A 125 16.71 34.29 -22.47
C GLU A 125 16.34 35.63 -23.14
N PRO A 126 17.13 36.12 -24.12
CA PRO A 126 16.98 37.46 -24.70
C PRO A 126 15.67 37.67 -25.50
N ASN A 127 14.78 36.68 -25.51
CA ASN A 127 13.56 36.61 -26.31
C ASN A 127 12.29 36.59 -25.41
N GLN A 128 12.28 37.36 -24.31
CA GLN A 128 11.09 37.56 -23.46
C GLN A 128 9.96 38.36 -24.13
N GLN A 129 10.21 38.90 -25.32
CA GLN A 129 9.16 39.32 -26.23
C GLN A 129 8.57 38.05 -26.85
N SER A 130 7.27 37.84 -26.67
CA SER A 130 6.56 36.68 -27.20
C SER A 130 7.06 36.33 -28.59
N ARG A 131 7.71 35.17 -28.75
CA ARG A 131 7.98 34.56 -30.06
C ARG A 131 6.63 34.18 -30.66
N THR A 132 5.87 35.16 -31.11
CA THR A 132 4.67 34.98 -31.90
C THR A 132 5.13 34.48 -33.25
N VAL A 133 5.04 33.16 -33.43
CA VAL A 133 5.19 32.55 -34.74
C VAL A 133 3.84 32.73 -35.43
N ASP A 134 3.79 33.51 -36.50
CA ASP A 134 2.59 33.61 -37.33
C ASP A 134 2.33 32.26 -38.00
N LEU A 135 1.33 31.54 -37.48
CA LEU A 135 0.87 30.29 -38.04
C LEU A 135 -0.22 30.57 -39.07
N HIS A 136 -0.06 30.06 -40.29
CA HIS A 136 -1.10 30.13 -41.32
C HIS A 136 -2.39 29.40 -40.92
N PHE A 137 -2.29 28.39 -40.05
CA PHE A 137 -3.41 27.55 -39.61
C PHE A 137 -3.34 27.30 -38.09
N PRO A 138 -3.89 28.18 -37.24
CA PRO A 138 -3.82 28.06 -35.77
C PRO A 138 -4.63 26.87 -35.22
N GLU A 139 -5.61 26.37 -35.98
CA GLU A 139 -6.47 25.24 -35.62
C GLU A 139 -5.69 23.92 -35.42
N LEU A 140 -4.54 23.74 -36.09
CA LEU A 140 -3.73 22.53 -35.97
C LEU A 140 -3.05 22.38 -34.60
N VAL A 141 -2.83 23.48 -33.88
CA VAL A 141 -2.13 23.44 -32.57
C VAL A 141 -3.03 22.84 -31.48
N ASN A 142 -4.34 22.97 -31.64
CA ASN A 142 -5.34 22.39 -30.74
C ASN A 142 -5.91 21.05 -31.24
N ALA A 143 -5.60 20.65 -32.47
CA ALA A 143 -5.88 19.31 -32.97
C ALA A 143 -4.94 18.32 -32.27
N ALA A 144 -5.38 17.76 -31.14
CA ALA A 144 -4.63 16.72 -30.44
C ALA A 144 -4.26 15.58 -31.41
N SER A 145 -3.10 14.95 -31.19
CA SER A 145 -2.71 13.77 -31.96
C SER A 145 -3.76 12.67 -31.78
N PRO A 146 -4.21 12.01 -32.86
CA PRO A 146 -5.16 10.90 -32.76
C PRO A 146 -4.65 9.75 -31.87
N TYR A 147 -3.34 9.69 -31.62
CA TYR A 147 -2.71 8.64 -30.81
C TYR A 147 -2.34 9.08 -29.38
N ASN A 148 -2.30 10.39 -29.08
CA ASN A 148 -1.86 10.89 -27.77
C ASN A 148 -2.93 11.78 -27.13
N VAL A 149 -4.02 11.14 -26.72
CA VAL A 149 -5.17 11.80 -26.12
C VAL A 149 -5.06 11.67 -24.60
N ARG A 150 -5.28 12.77 -23.87
CA ARG A 150 -5.36 12.73 -22.41
C ARG A 150 -6.56 11.86 -22.02
N ALA A 151 -6.37 10.98 -21.04
CA ALA A 151 -7.44 10.12 -20.52
C ALA A 151 -8.68 10.97 -20.19
N GLY A 152 -9.81 10.67 -20.83
CA GLY A 152 -11.09 11.39 -20.67
C GLY A 152 -11.49 12.34 -21.82
N HIS A 153 -10.64 12.56 -22.82
CA HIS A 153 -11.03 13.29 -24.03
C HIS A 153 -11.34 12.31 -25.18
N GLY A 154 -12.56 12.36 -25.72
CA GLY A 154 -13.18 11.28 -26.50
C GLY A 154 -12.84 11.27 -27.99
N SER A 155 -11.63 10.86 -28.36
CA SER A 155 -11.32 10.56 -29.78
C SER A 155 -10.77 9.15 -30.04
N ALA A 156 -10.57 8.33 -29.00
CA ALA A 156 -10.28 6.91 -29.15
C ALA A 156 -11.58 6.11 -28.97
N ASN A 157 -11.97 5.34 -30.00
CA ASN A 157 -13.13 4.44 -29.91
C ASN A 157 -12.80 3.30 -28.93
N VAL A 158 -13.43 3.31 -27.75
CA VAL A 158 -13.26 2.30 -26.69
C VAL A 158 -14.31 1.19 -26.77
N ASP A 159 -15.26 1.28 -27.70
CA ASP A 159 -16.40 0.36 -27.79
C ASP A 159 -15.96 -1.08 -28.07
N GLU A 160 -14.88 -1.26 -28.84
CA GLU A 160 -14.29 -2.58 -29.10
C GLU A 160 -13.69 -3.22 -27.84
N LEU A 161 -13.06 -2.41 -26.97
CA LEU A 161 -12.53 -2.89 -25.70
C LEU A 161 -13.66 -3.26 -24.74
N ILE A 162 -14.71 -2.42 -24.68
CA ILE A 162 -15.91 -2.68 -23.88
C ILE A 162 -16.55 -4.01 -24.32
N ALA A 163 -16.79 -4.17 -25.63
CA ALA A 163 -17.39 -5.39 -26.19
C ALA A 163 -16.55 -6.65 -25.89
N LYS A 164 -15.22 -6.54 -25.93
CA LYS A 164 -14.32 -7.64 -25.57
C LYS A 164 -14.50 -8.03 -24.08
N TYR A 165 -14.45 -7.06 -23.17
CA TYR A 165 -14.54 -7.33 -21.74
C TYR A 165 -15.93 -7.82 -21.31
N GLU A 166 -16.99 -7.34 -21.95
CA GLU A 166 -18.35 -7.87 -21.75
C GLU A 166 -18.42 -9.34 -22.16
N LYS A 167 -17.83 -9.70 -23.30
CA LYS A 167 -17.77 -11.09 -23.76
C LYS A 167 -16.99 -11.98 -22.78
N GLU A 168 -15.82 -11.54 -22.32
CA GLU A 168 -15.03 -12.28 -21.32
C GLU A 168 -15.82 -12.49 -20.02
N ALA A 169 -16.54 -11.47 -19.54
CA ALA A 169 -17.36 -11.57 -18.33
C ALA A 169 -18.52 -12.56 -18.49
N VAL A 170 -19.20 -12.58 -19.65
CA VAL A 170 -20.25 -13.55 -19.94
C VAL A 170 -19.69 -14.97 -19.98
N GLU A 171 -18.56 -15.19 -20.67
CA GLU A 171 -17.91 -16.50 -20.73
C GLU A 171 -17.48 -17.00 -19.35
N GLU A 172 -16.93 -16.13 -18.50
CA GLU A 172 -16.59 -16.49 -17.11
C GLU A 172 -17.81 -16.85 -16.29
N ASN A 173 -18.91 -16.11 -16.43
CA ASN A 173 -20.16 -16.40 -15.73
C ASN A 173 -20.76 -17.73 -16.18
N GLU A 174 -20.70 -18.05 -17.47
CA GLU A 174 -21.10 -19.36 -17.98
C GLU A 174 -20.20 -20.48 -17.46
N ARG A 175 -18.88 -20.26 -17.38
CA ARG A 175 -17.94 -21.23 -16.78
C ARG A 175 -18.23 -21.46 -15.30
N LYS A 176 -18.49 -20.40 -14.53
CA LYS A 176 -18.90 -20.48 -13.13
C LYS A 176 -20.23 -21.22 -12.98
N LEU A 177 -21.22 -20.92 -13.82
CA LEU A 177 -22.51 -21.61 -13.83
C LEU A 177 -22.35 -23.11 -14.13
N LYS A 178 -21.50 -23.49 -15.09
CA LYS A 178 -21.18 -24.89 -15.39
C LYS A 178 -20.48 -25.57 -14.21
N GLN A 179 -19.48 -24.92 -13.61
CA GLN A 179 -18.79 -25.43 -12.42
C GLN A 179 -19.74 -25.64 -11.23
N LEU A 180 -20.72 -24.75 -11.04
CA LEU A 180 -21.76 -24.89 -10.01
C LEU A 180 -22.73 -26.05 -10.34
N LYS A 181 -23.15 -26.20 -11.60
CA LYS A 181 -23.99 -27.34 -12.04
C LYS A 181 -23.30 -28.68 -11.87
N ASP A 182 -22.00 -28.71 -12.18
CA ASP A 182 -21.17 -29.92 -12.10
C ASP A 182 -20.61 -30.16 -10.69
N ASN A 183 -21.00 -29.33 -9.69
CA ASN A 183 -20.46 -29.31 -8.31
C ASN A 183 -18.92 -29.43 -8.27
N SER A 184 -18.27 -28.81 -9.25
CA SER A 184 -16.84 -28.92 -9.51
C SER A 184 -16.10 -27.64 -9.14
N VAL A 185 -16.57 -26.97 -8.09
CA VAL A 185 -15.97 -25.73 -7.59
C VAL A 185 -14.59 -26.05 -7.02
N PRO A 186 -13.51 -25.37 -7.46
CA PRO A 186 -12.14 -25.70 -7.04
C PRO A 186 -11.90 -25.68 -5.52
N VAL A 187 -12.68 -24.89 -4.78
CA VAL A 187 -12.60 -24.76 -3.31
C VAL A 187 -13.25 -25.93 -2.57
N GLU A 188 -14.22 -26.61 -3.19
CA GLU A 188 -15.00 -27.69 -2.56
C GLU A 188 -14.46 -29.08 -2.87
N ARG A 189 -13.45 -29.19 -3.73
CA ARG A 189 -12.81 -30.48 -4.03
C ARG A 189 -12.03 -30.95 -2.78
N PRO A 190 -12.29 -32.16 -2.25
CA PRO A 190 -11.49 -32.69 -1.16
C PRO A 190 -10.04 -32.83 -1.63
N VAL A 191 -9.09 -32.33 -0.81
CA VAL A 191 -7.66 -32.47 -1.07
C VAL A 191 -7.34 -33.95 -1.22
N VAL A 192 -6.93 -34.37 -2.42
CA VAL A 192 -6.53 -35.74 -2.69
C VAL A 192 -5.23 -35.99 -1.93
N GLN A 193 -5.32 -36.71 -0.81
CA GLN A 193 -4.13 -37.13 -0.07
C GLN A 193 -3.43 -38.23 -0.88
N PHE A 194 -2.35 -37.89 -1.57
CA PHE A 194 -1.49 -38.87 -2.22
C PHE A 194 -0.78 -39.71 -1.14
N ARG A 195 -1.40 -40.83 -0.73
CA ARG A 195 -0.74 -41.81 0.14
C ARG A 195 0.22 -42.63 -0.70
N ASN A 196 1.53 -42.46 -0.48
CA ASN A 196 2.55 -43.31 -1.08
C ASN A 196 2.37 -44.76 -0.60
N VAL A 197 1.94 -45.65 -1.50
CA VAL A 197 1.87 -47.09 -1.23
C VAL A 197 3.23 -47.69 -1.56
N ASN A 198 3.98 -48.08 -0.53
CA ASN A 198 5.18 -48.89 -0.71
C ASN A 198 4.76 -50.31 -1.15
N PRO A 199 5.23 -50.84 -2.29
CA PRO A 199 4.81 -52.14 -2.82
C PRO A 199 5.34 -53.36 -2.04
N SER A 200 5.95 -53.18 -0.86
CA SER A 200 6.70 -54.24 -0.17
C SER A 200 5.92 -55.05 0.88
N ALA A 201 4.63 -54.80 1.12
CA ALA A 201 3.90 -55.42 2.24
C ALA A 201 2.88 -56.52 1.86
N ALA A 202 2.83 -56.95 0.60
CA ALA A 202 1.93 -58.02 0.16
C ALA A 202 2.67 -59.35 -0.01
N THR A 203 3.21 -59.92 1.07
CA THR A 203 3.58 -61.34 1.10
C THR A 203 3.57 -61.83 2.55
N THR A 204 2.49 -62.49 2.98
CA THR A 204 2.56 -63.64 3.89
C THR A 204 1.34 -64.56 3.64
N PRO A 205 1.56 -65.85 3.31
CA PRO A 205 0.51 -66.86 3.17
C PRO A 205 0.22 -67.53 4.53
N ALA A 206 -1.01 -68.01 4.73
CA ALA A 206 -1.34 -68.92 5.82
C ALA A 206 -2.14 -70.12 5.27
N SER A 207 -1.56 -71.29 5.55
CA SER A 207 -1.94 -72.69 5.41
C SER A 207 -3.39 -73.07 5.15
#